data_AF-A0A1J9SPD9-F1
#
_entry.id   AF-A0A1J9SPD9-F1
#
_cell.length_a   1.000
_cell.length_b   1.000
_cell.length_c   1.000
_cell.angle_alpha   90.00
_cell.angle_beta   90.00
_cell.angle_gamma   90.00
#
_symmetry.space_group_name_H-M   'P 1'
#
loop_
_entity.id
_entity.type
_entity.pdbx_description
1 polymer ?
#
loop_
_entity_poly.entity_id
_entity_poly.type
_entity_poly.pdbx_seq_one_letter_code
_entity_poly.pdbx_strand_id
1 'polypeptide(L)'
;MKANKAFECVCNLISEKYLDNGWKYSKSGHWMSKKDKNFIYKVLFYTSWNNISDKNVVFYGECAILPLKSKDKIFHINTRQCNVPSGQLYWNIANEEEWERTVNEFTNWLNSVFMPIVERCTNDLNNFVKEVVERGFYPQKGYMVDINFILTHGSRELAEEAIKRYYDSLEESIKKEFKDNYESMVCGNEAVSAYGNNMMRNYTNFRTIIDNKIIVTL
;
A
#
# COMPACT_ATOMS: atom_id res chain seq x y z
N MET A 1 7.09 -32.70 -3.62
CA MET A 1 6.91 -31.73 -2.54
C MET A 1 5.51 -31.15 -2.55
N LYS A 2 4.83 -31.20 -1.39
CA LYS A 2 3.49 -30.61 -1.23
C LYS A 2 3.55 -29.08 -1.35
N ALA A 3 2.55 -28.48 -1.99
CA ALA A 3 2.46 -27.03 -2.21
C ALA A 3 2.58 -26.20 -0.92
N ASN A 4 1.95 -26.64 0.18
CA ASN A 4 2.05 -25.95 1.47
C ASN A 4 3.48 -25.98 2.04
N LYS A 5 4.19 -27.10 1.90
CA LYS A 5 5.59 -27.22 2.33
C LYS A 5 6.48 -26.29 1.53
N ALA A 6 6.31 -26.25 0.21
CA ALA A 6 7.06 -25.34 -0.65
C ALA A 6 6.82 -23.87 -0.27
N PHE A 7 5.55 -23.50 -0.08
CA PHE A 7 5.17 -22.16 0.34
C PHE A 7 5.75 -21.77 1.70
N GLU A 8 5.65 -22.66 2.70
CA GLU A 8 6.26 -22.44 4.02
C GLU A 8 7.78 -22.25 3.94
N CYS A 9 8.47 -23.09 3.17
CA CYS A 9 9.93 -22.97 3.01
C CYS A 9 10.33 -21.62 2.41
N VAL A 10 9.70 -21.21 1.30
CA VAL A 10 10.02 -19.92 0.66
C VAL A 10 9.69 -18.73 1.57
N CYS A 11 8.56 -18.78 2.30
CA CYS A 11 8.23 -17.73 3.27
C CYS A 11 9.28 -17.62 4.39
N ASN A 12 9.75 -18.76 4.91
CA ASN A 12 10.80 -18.79 5.93
C ASN A 12 12.09 -18.18 5.39
N LEU A 13 12.56 -18.64 4.23
CA LEU A 13 13.80 -18.16 3.59
C LEU A 13 13.79 -16.64 3.34
N ILE A 14 12.65 -16.10 2.88
CA ILE A 14 12.51 -14.66 2.71
C ILE A 14 12.57 -13.95 4.07
N SER A 15 11.84 -14.47 5.06
CA SER A 15 11.69 -13.80 6.35
C SER A 15 12.99 -13.78 7.16
N GLU A 16 13.80 -14.86 7.06
CA GLU A 16 15.11 -14.97 7.72
C GLU A 16 16.03 -13.80 7.37
N LYS A 17 15.99 -13.29 6.13
CA LYS A 17 16.79 -12.15 5.69
C LYS A 17 16.48 -10.83 6.41
N TYR A 18 15.36 -10.74 7.12
CA TYR A 18 14.88 -9.50 7.74
C TYR A 18 14.78 -9.56 9.27
N LEU A 19 15.03 -10.72 9.89
CA LEU A 19 14.91 -10.90 11.34
C LEU A 19 15.84 -9.96 12.11
N ASP A 20 17.10 -9.85 11.67
CA ASP A 20 18.10 -8.97 12.30
C ASP A 20 17.75 -7.48 12.19
N ASN A 21 16.88 -7.11 11.23
CA ASN A 21 16.37 -5.75 11.05
C ASN A 21 15.09 -5.48 11.88
N GLY A 22 14.76 -6.36 12.81
CA GLY A 22 13.64 -6.23 13.74
C GLY A 22 12.27 -6.65 13.17
N TRP A 23 12.26 -7.36 12.04
CA TRP A 23 11.04 -7.98 11.53
C TRP A 23 10.71 -9.26 12.29
N LYS A 24 9.43 -9.52 12.51
CA LYS A 24 8.91 -10.73 13.14
C LYS A 24 8.10 -11.50 12.13
N TYR A 25 8.40 -12.80 11.98
CA TYR A 25 7.66 -13.68 11.08
C TYR A 25 6.60 -14.49 11.81
N SER A 26 5.38 -14.47 11.28
CA SER A 26 4.28 -15.33 11.71
C SER A 26 4.12 -16.49 10.74
N LYS A 27 4.59 -17.67 11.13
CA LYS A 27 4.53 -18.88 10.28
C LYS A 27 3.09 -19.27 9.92
N SER A 28 2.19 -19.26 10.90
CA SER A 28 0.77 -19.59 10.67
C SER A 28 0.02 -18.50 9.91
N GLY A 29 0.45 -17.24 10.03
CA GLY A 29 -0.14 -16.12 9.32
C GLY A 29 0.40 -15.93 7.91
N HIS A 30 1.55 -16.54 7.58
CA HIS A 30 2.29 -16.31 6.34
C HIS A 30 2.54 -14.82 6.07
N TRP A 31 2.94 -14.08 7.10
CA TRP A 31 3.33 -12.69 6.97
C TRP A 31 4.48 -12.36 7.92
N MET A 32 5.28 -11.36 7.56
CA MET A 32 6.20 -10.72 8.48
C MET A 32 5.78 -9.30 8.79
N SER A 33 6.04 -8.83 10.01
CA SER A 33 5.74 -7.47 10.41
C SER A 33 6.87 -6.82 11.19
N LYS A 34 6.93 -5.50 11.07
CA LYS A 34 7.72 -4.63 11.93
C LYS A 34 6.78 -3.56 12.47
N LYS A 35 7.04 -3.09 13.69
CA LYS A 35 6.21 -2.09 14.35
C LYS A 35 7.11 -1.03 14.95
N ASP A 36 6.70 0.23 14.81
CA ASP A 36 7.29 1.35 15.53
C ASP A 36 6.23 2.02 16.44
N LYS A 37 6.45 3.28 16.84
CA LYS A 37 5.52 4.05 17.69
C LYS A 37 4.25 4.52 16.97
N ASN A 38 4.23 4.53 15.63
CA ASN A 38 3.16 5.11 14.82
C ASN A 38 2.45 4.05 13.97
N PHE A 39 3.18 3.06 13.45
CA PHE A 39 2.74 2.16 12.39
C PHE A 39 3.09 0.68 12.66
N ILE A 40 2.33 -0.18 12.00
CA ILE A 40 2.66 -1.57 11.73
C ILE A 40 2.92 -1.69 10.23
N TYR A 41 4.11 -2.15 9.88
CA TYR A 41 4.50 -2.51 8.53
C TYR A 41 4.29 -4.01 8.35
N LYS A 42 3.64 -4.42 7.27
CA LYS A 42 3.40 -5.84 6.98
C LYS A 42 3.87 -6.20 5.58
N VAL A 43 4.49 -7.37 5.47
CA VAL A 43 4.65 -8.09 4.21
C VAL A 43 3.86 -9.39 4.32
N LEU A 44 2.81 -9.53 3.52
CA LEU A 44 1.97 -10.70 3.45
C LEU A 44 2.39 -11.56 2.26
N PHE A 45 2.57 -12.84 2.51
CA PHE A 45 2.89 -13.83 1.50
C PHE A 45 1.62 -14.55 1.10
N TYR A 46 1.49 -14.84 -0.19
CA TYR A 46 0.33 -15.52 -0.71
C TYR A 46 0.71 -16.61 -1.69
N THR A 47 -0.19 -17.58 -1.75
CA THR A 47 -0.22 -18.59 -2.78
C THR A 47 -1.63 -18.69 -3.36
N SER A 48 -1.76 -19.08 -4.62
CA SER A 48 -3.06 -19.14 -5.30
C SER A 48 -3.74 -20.50 -5.17
N TRP A 49 -5.04 -20.55 -5.42
CA TRP A 49 -5.82 -21.80 -5.42
C TRP A 49 -5.48 -22.75 -6.58
N ASN A 50 -4.77 -22.29 -7.62
CA ASN A 50 -4.39 -23.10 -8.79
C ASN A 50 -3.12 -23.94 -8.57
N ASN A 51 -2.77 -24.22 -7.33
CA ASN A 51 -1.56 -24.97 -7.00
C ASN A 51 -1.71 -26.45 -7.38
N ILE A 52 -0.80 -26.94 -8.19
CA ILE A 52 -0.61 -28.35 -8.49
C ILE A 52 0.73 -28.74 -7.87
N SER A 53 0.70 -29.56 -6.81
CA SER A 53 1.92 -30.04 -6.15
C SER A 53 2.90 -30.61 -7.18
N ASP A 54 4.19 -30.36 -6.98
CA ASP A 54 5.27 -30.80 -7.87
C ASP A 54 5.29 -30.20 -9.29
N LYS A 55 4.34 -29.34 -9.66
CA LYS A 55 4.26 -28.75 -11.01
C LYS A 55 4.12 -27.23 -11.00
N ASN A 56 3.21 -26.73 -10.17
CA ASN A 56 2.92 -25.31 -10.11
C ASN A 56 2.49 -24.91 -8.70
N VAL A 57 3.29 -24.10 -8.04
CA VAL A 57 2.95 -23.50 -6.75
C VAL A 57 3.19 -22.01 -6.89
N VAL A 58 2.13 -21.22 -7.05
CA VAL A 58 2.27 -19.78 -7.31
C VAL A 58 2.60 -19.06 -6.01
N PHE A 59 3.60 -18.18 -6.04
CA PHE A 59 4.00 -17.30 -4.95
C PHE A 59 3.90 -15.84 -5.38
N TYR A 60 3.38 -14.99 -4.50
CA TYR A 60 3.34 -13.54 -4.67
C TYR A 60 3.20 -12.86 -3.29
N GLY A 61 3.37 -11.54 -3.23
CA GLY A 61 3.30 -10.83 -1.95
C GLY A 61 2.63 -9.47 -2.01
N GLU A 62 2.30 -8.99 -0.83
CA GLU A 62 1.68 -7.70 -0.59
C GLU A 62 2.42 -6.99 0.55
N CYS A 63 2.58 -5.68 0.43
CA CYS A 63 3.09 -4.83 1.47
C CYS A 63 2.02 -3.83 1.89
N ALA A 64 1.94 -3.54 3.19
CA ALA A 64 1.00 -2.57 3.73
C ALA A 64 1.57 -1.80 4.92
N ILE A 65 1.13 -0.55 5.07
CA ILE A 65 1.40 0.29 6.24
C ILE A 65 0.06 0.56 6.93
N LEU A 66 -0.01 0.24 8.22
CA LEU A 66 -1.20 0.41 9.04
C LEU A 66 -0.88 1.33 10.22
N PRO A 67 -1.59 2.45 10.40
CA PRO A 67 -1.48 3.26 11.62
C PRO A 67 -1.89 2.44 12.84
N LEU A 68 -1.22 2.62 13.98
CA LEU A 68 -1.58 1.89 15.20
C LEU A 68 -2.96 2.27 15.76
N LYS A 69 -3.42 3.48 15.46
CA LYS A 69 -4.70 4.03 15.93
C LYS A 69 -5.86 3.78 14.96
N SER A 70 -5.61 3.21 13.78
CA SER A 70 -6.62 2.93 12.76
C SER A 70 -6.50 1.49 12.26
N LYS A 71 -7.60 0.94 11.72
CA LYS A 71 -7.58 -0.36 11.03
C LYS A 71 -7.32 -0.20 9.53
N ASP A 72 -7.40 1.02 9.01
CA ASP A 72 -7.29 1.28 7.58
C ASP A 72 -5.82 1.33 7.12
N LYS A 73 -5.55 0.73 5.96
CA LYS A 73 -4.22 0.75 5.35
C LYS A 73 -4.01 2.12 4.71
N ILE A 74 -2.99 2.85 5.14
CA ILE A 74 -2.62 4.14 4.51
C ILE A 74 -1.76 3.93 3.25
N PHE A 75 -1.15 2.76 3.14
CA PHE A 75 -0.39 2.35 1.96
C PHE A 75 -0.56 0.86 1.74
N HIS A 76 -0.63 0.48 0.46
CA HIS A 76 -0.73 -0.91 0.03
C HIS A 76 -0.12 -1.06 -1.36
N ILE A 77 0.69 -2.09 -1.55
CA ILE A 77 1.22 -2.46 -2.86
C ILE A 77 1.37 -3.98 -2.95
N ASN A 78 1.06 -4.55 -4.11
CA ASN A 78 1.14 -5.99 -4.37
C ASN A 78 2.08 -6.26 -5.56
N THR A 79 2.85 -7.34 -5.50
CA THR A 79 3.72 -7.78 -6.61
C THR A 79 2.94 -8.02 -7.92
N ARG A 80 1.65 -8.39 -7.83
CA ARG A 80 0.71 -8.48 -8.96
C ARG A 80 0.36 -7.14 -9.60
N GLN A 81 0.55 -6.04 -8.89
CA GLN A 81 0.26 -4.70 -9.37
C GLN A 81 1.55 -3.88 -9.58
N CYS A 82 2.74 -4.45 -9.36
CA CYS A 82 3.99 -3.72 -9.54
C CYS A 82 4.38 -3.62 -11.02
N ASN A 83 4.63 -2.39 -11.48
CA ASN A 83 5.34 -2.18 -12.75
C ASN A 83 6.84 -2.25 -12.45
N VAL A 84 7.37 -3.47 -12.40
CA VAL A 84 8.67 -3.69 -13.04
C VAL A 84 8.43 -3.48 -14.56
N PRO A 85 9.40 -3.05 -15.38
CA PRO A 85 9.23 -2.86 -16.82
C PRO A 85 8.55 -4.00 -17.64
N SER A 86 8.24 -5.14 -17.01
CA SER A 86 7.68 -6.36 -17.59
C SER A 86 6.37 -6.87 -16.95
N GLY A 87 5.71 -6.12 -16.07
CA GLY A 87 4.40 -6.51 -15.50
C GLY A 87 4.46 -7.36 -14.22
N GLN A 88 3.35 -8.05 -13.93
CA GLN A 88 3.06 -8.71 -12.65
C GLN A 88 4.15 -9.70 -12.23
N LEU A 89 4.69 -9.56 -11.01
CA LEU A 89 5.61 -10.51 -10.43
C LEU A 89 4.84 -11.63 -9.68
N TYR A 90 4.88 -12.83 -10.25
CA TYR A 90 4.54 -14.08 -9.57
C TYR A 90 5.60 -15.13 -9.89
N TRP A 91 5.86 -16.02 -8.94
CA TRP A 91 6.89 -17.05 -9.05
C TRP A 91 6.25 -18.43 -8.93
N ASN A 92 6.78 -19.41 -9.66
CA ASN A 92 6.45 -20.81 -9.44
C ASN A 92 7.49 -21.45 -8.52
N ILE A 93 7.10 -21.80 -7.31
CA ILE A 93 7.98 -22.34 -6.27
C ILE A 93 7.82 -23.87 -6.10
N ALA A 94 7.25 -24.55 -7.10
CA ALA A 94 7.12 -26.01 -7.05
C ALA A 94 8.47 -26.72 -7.04
N ASN A 95 9.47 -26.18 -7.76
CA ASN A 95 10.83 -26.70 -7.83
C ASN A 95 11.73 -25.97 -6.81
N GLU A 96 12.46 -26.73 -6.00
CA GLU A 96 13.38 -26.21 -4.98
C GLU A 96 14.58 -25.48 -5.60
N GLU A 97 15.03 -25.88 -6.80
CA GLU A 97 16.11 -25.22 -7.53
C GLU A 97 15.77 -23.76 -7.90
N GLU A 98 14.47 -23.44 -8.00
CA GLU A 98 13.97 -22.10 -8.35
C GLU A 98 13.78 -21.20 -7.12
N TRP A 99 13.95 -21.73 -5.91
CA TRP A 99 13.69 -21.01 -4.67
C TRP A 99 14.69 -19.89 -4.44
N GLU A 100 15.98 -20.13 -4.67
CA GLU A 100 17.00 -19.10 -4.49
C GLU A 100 16.71 -17.89 -5.39
N ARG A 101 16.40 -18.13 -6.67
CA ARG A 101 16.01 -17.07 -7.61
C ARG A 101 14.76 -16.33 -7.10
N THR A 102 13.73 -17.07 -6.71
CA THR A 102 12.47 -16.49 -6.21
C THR A 102 12.69 -15.61 -4.97
N VAL A 103 13.45 -16.11 -4.00
CA VAL A 103 13.79 -15.39 -2.76
C VAL A 103 14.57 -14.12 -3.09
N ASN A 104 15.56 -14.20 -3.98
CA ASN A 104 16.38 -13.06 -4.39
C ASN A 104 15.56 -12.00 -5.14
N GLU A 105 14.74 -12.39 -6.11
CA GLU A 105 13.90 -11.44 -6.86
C GLU A 105 12.86 -10.77 -5.95
N PHE A 106 12.19 -11.52 -5.08
CA PHE A 106 11.21 -10.96 -4.16
C PHE A 106 11.85 -10.01 -3.13
N THR A 107 13.00 -10.39 -2.56
CA THR A 107 13.72 -9.54 -1.60
C THR A 107 14.31 -8.30 -2.26
N ASN A 108 14.78 -8.39 -3.50
CA ASN A 108 15.20 -7.22 -4.28
C ASN A 108 14.03 -6.27 -4.54
N TRP A 109 12.83 -6.80 -4.84
CA TRP A 109 11.63 -5.99 -4.96
C TRP A 109 11.28 -5.29 -3.64
N LEU A 110 11.28 -6.03 -2.52
CA LEU A 110 11.06 -5.43 -1.20
C LEU A 110 12.05 -4.31 -0.89
N ASN A 111 13.35 -4.57 -1.13
CA ASN A 111 14.42 -3.64 -0.82
C ASN A 111 14.42 -2.39 -1.70
N SER A 112 13.93 -2.49 -2.93
CA SER A 112 13.82 -1.35 -3.84
C SER A 112 12.52 -0.54 -3.67
N VAL A 113 11.43 -1.19 -3.26
CA VAL A 113 10.10 -0.56 -3.25
C VAL A 113 9.60 -0.26 -1.85
N PHE A 114 9.60 -1.24 -0.94
CA PHE A 114 8.88 -1.12 0.33
C PHE A 114 9.79 -0.76 1.50
N MET A 115 10.97 -1.38 1.62
CA MET A 115 11.88 -1.13 2.73
C MET A 115 12.33 0.33 2.85
N PRO A 116 12.60 1.06 1.75
CA PRO A 116 12.91 2.49 1.84
C PRO A 116 11.77 3.30 2.46
N ILE A 117 10.51 2.98 2.13
CA ILE A 117 9.34 3.63 2.72
C ILE A 117 9.27 3.35 4.23
N VAL A 118 9.48 2.09 4.65
CA VAL A 118 9.52 1.71 6.07
C VAL A 118 10.58 2.50 6.82
N GLU A 119 11.79 2.62 6.26
CA GLU A 119 12.88 3.37 6.86
C GLU A 119 12.54 4.85 7.02
N ARG A 120 12.01 5.49 5.97
CA ARG A 120 11.56 6.89 6.01
C ARG A 120 10.46 7.12 7.04
N CYS A 121 9.45 6.24 7.11
CA CYS A 121 8.42 6.33 8.14
C CYS A 121 8.97 6.19 9.57
N THR A 122 9.97 5.33 9.76
CA THR A 122 10.54 5.05 11.09
C THR A 122 11.48 6.17 11.55
N ASN A 123 12.33 6.66 10.64
CA ASN A 123 13.48 7.50 11.00
C ASN A 123 13.28 8.99 10.66
N ASP A 124 12.44 9.32 9.67
CA ASP A 124 12.28 10.69 9.17
C ASP A 124 10.84 10.96 8.68
N LEU A 125 9.89 10.69 9.57
CA LEU A 125 8.46 10.79 9.26
C LEU A 125 8.06 12.19 8.78
N ASN A 126 8.62 13.25 9.37
CA ASN A 126 8.24 14.62 9.04
C ASN A 126 8.59 14.98 7.59
N ASN A 127 9.78 14.62 7.11
CA ASN A 127 10.13 14.85 5.71
C ASN A 127 9.41 13.87 4.79
N PHE A 128 9.19 12.63 5.25
CA PHE A 128 8.43 11.66 4.47
C PHE A 128 6.99 12.14 4.20
N VAL A 129 6.31 12.74 5.18
CA VAL A 129 4.98 13.34 4.98
C VAL A 129 5.01 14.41 3.89
N LYS A 130 6.03 15.27 3.86
CA LYS A 130 6.18 16.30 2.80
C LYS A 130 6.41 15.67 1.43
N GLU A 131 7.21 14.62 1.34
CA GLU A 131 7.41 13.90 0.07
C GLU A 131 6.13 13.23 -0.43
N VAL A 132 5.33 12.67 0.49
CA VAL A 132 4.01 12.10 0.16
C VAL A 132 3.05 13.18 -0.34
N VAL A 133 3.09 14.39 0.23
CA VAL A 133 2.33 15.54 -0.27
C VAL A 133 2.80 15.94 -1.67
N GLU A 134 4.10 15.93 -1.95
CA GLU A 134 4.61 16.35 -3.25
C GLU A 134 4.34 15.31 -4.36
N ARG A 135 4.49 14.02 -4.04
CA ARG A 135 4.59 12.95 -5.05
C ARG A 135 3.64 11.77 -4.85
N GLY A 136 2.86 11.77 -3.76
CA GLY A 136 2.13 10.60 -3.29
C GLY A 136 3.05 9.55 -2.65
N PHE A 137 2.47 8.48 -2.11
CA PHE A 137 3.22 7.37 -1.51
C PHE A 137 4.13 6.65 -2.51
N TYR A 138 3.73 6.58 -3.78
CA TYR A 138 4.50 5.90 -4.82
C TYR A 138 4.29 6.54 -6.20
N PRO A 139 5.14 7.51 -6.59
CA PRO A 139 4.91 8.36 -7.77
C PRO A 139 4.74 7.57 -9.08
N GLN A 140 5.35 6.38 -9.19
CA GLN A 140 5.26 5.55 -10.39
C GLN A 140 3.85 4.95 -10.63
N LYS A 141 2.95 5.01 -9.65
CA LYS A 141 1.57 4.52 -9.75
C LYS A 141 0.53 5.66 -9.76
N GLY A 142 1.01 6.88 -10.02
CA GLY A 142 0.21 8.09 -9.92
C GLY A 142 0.18 8.62 -8.49
N TYR A 143 -0.60 9.69 -8.30
CA TYR A 143 -0.67 10.38 -7.03
C TYR A 143 -1.62 9.65 -6.07
N MET A 144 -1.06 8.78 -5.24
CA MET A 144 -1.77 8.02 -4.20
C MET A 144 -1.46 8.59 -2.83
N VAL A 145 -2.49 9.00 -2.09
CA VAL A 145 -2.35 9.67 -0.79
C VAL A 145 -3.48 9.30 0.16
N ASP A 146 -3.19 9.30 1.46
CA ASP A 146 -4.17 9.26 2.54
C ASP A 146 -4.12 10.62 3.27
N ILE A 147 -5.22 11.38 3.22
CA ILE A 147 -5.28 12.73 3.78
C ILE A 147 -5.24 12.69 5.32
N ASN A 148 -5.83 11.66 5.92
CA ASN A 148 -5.82 11.52 7.37
C ASN A 148 -4.41 11.25 7.90
N PHE A 149 -3.57 10.53 7.17
CA PHE A 149 -2.15 10.36 7.46
C PHE A 149 -1.43 11.72 7.48
N ILE A 150 -1.67 12.58 6.48
CA ILE A 150 -1.04 13.92 6.44
C ILE A 150 -1.53 14.80 7.58
N LEU A 151 -2.82 14.78 7.91
CA LEU A 151 -3.35 15.52 9.05
C LEU A 151 -2.78 15.03 10.38
N THR A 152 -2.62 13.72 10.53
CA THR A 152 -2.15 13.10 11.77
C THR A 152 -0.65 13.33 12.01
N HIS A 153 0.14 13.35 10.94
CA HIS A 153 1.61 13.36 11.02
C HIS A 153 2.27 14.61 10.44
N GLY A 154 1.51 15.49 9.80
CA GLY A 154 1.97 16.74 9.21
C GLY A 154 1.18 17.93 9.75
N SER A 155 0.56 18.69 8.85
CA SER A 155 -0.22 19.88 9.19
C SER A 155 -1.45 19.99 8.31
N ARG A 156 -2.36 20.88 8.68
CA ARG A 156 -3.56 21.17 7.90
C ARG A 156 -3.20 21.75 6.53
N GLU A 157 -2.21 22.63 6.47
CA GLU A 157 -1.75 23.26 5.24
C GLU A 157 -1.19 22.23 4.25
N LEU A 158 -0.44 21.24 4.76
CA LEU A 158 0.04 20.12 3.95
C LEU A 158 -1.10 19.24 3.43
N ALA A 159 -2.15 19.04 4.24
CA ALA A 159 -3.33 18.30 3.79
C ALA A 159 -4.07 19.07 2.69
N GLU A 160 -4.26 20.38 2.84
CA GLU A 160 -4.84 21.26 1.81
C GLU A 160 -4.05 21.20 0.50
N GLU A 161 -2.71 21.28 0.57
CA GLU A 161 -1.85 21.12 -0.60
C GLU A 161 -1.99 19.75 -1.24
N ALA A 162 -2.01 18.68 -0.44
CA ALA A 162 -2.11 17.31 -0.97
C ALA A 162 -3.45 17.04 -1.65
N ILE A 163 -4.54 17.62 -1.15
CA ILE A 163 -5.86 17.52 -1.78
C ILE A 163 -5.86 18.24 -3.12
N LYS A 164 -5.28 19.44 -3.19
CA LYS A 164 -5.15 20.18 -4.45
C LYS A 164 -4.39 19.35 -5.48
N ARG A 165 -3.23 18.81 -5.10
CA ARG A 165 -2.42 17.94 -5.98
C ARG A 165 -3.15 16.67 -6.38
N TYR A 166 -3.89 16.05 -5.46
CA TYR A 166 -4.74 14.90 -5.78
C TYR A 166 -5.77 15.27 -6.83
N TYR A 167 -6.53 16.35 -6.62
CA TYR A 167 -7.52 16.84 -7.58
C TYR A 167 -6.90 17.12 -8.94
N ASP A 168 -5.79 17.86 -8.98
CA ASP A 168 -5.08 18.22 -10.21
C ASP A 168 -4.62 16.99 -11.01
N SER A 169 -4.31 15.89 -10.32
CA SER A 169 -3.89 14.61 -10.92
C SER A 169 -5.02 13.78 -11.53
N LEU A 170 -6.29 14.12 -11.26
CA LEU A 170 -7.45 13.38 -11.76
C LEU A 170 -7.73 13.72 -13.24
N GLU A 171 -8.30 12.77 -13.97
CA GLU A 171 -8.85 13.02 -15.31
C GLU A 171 -10.06 13.96 -15.25
N GLU A 172 -10.33 14.71 -16.32
CA GLU A 172 -11.34 15.78 -16.33
C GLU A 172 -12.76 15.29 -15.99
N SER A 173 -13.12 14.10 -16.47
CA SER A 173 -14.39 13.44 -16.12
C SER A 173 -14.52 13.17 -14.63
N ILE A 174 -13.41 12.79 -13.98
CA ILE A 174 -13.32 12.48 -12.55
C ILE A 174 -13.25 13.76 -11.72
N LYS A 175 -12.58 14.81 -12.21
CA LYS A 175 -12.55 16.14 -11.57
C LYS A 175 -13.95 16.73 -11.40
N LYS A 176 -14.78 16.64 -12.44
CA LYS A 176 -16.16 17.10 -12.37
C LYS A 176 -16.95 16.33 -11.30
N GLU A 177 -16.86 15.00 -11.31
CA GLU A 177 -17.54 14.16 -10.31
C GLU A 177 -17.04 14.43 -8.88
N PHE A 178 -15.73 14.64 -8.68
CA PHE A 178 -15.18 15.02 -7.38
C PHE A 178 -15.77 16.34 -6.88
N LYS A 179 -15.83 17.35 -7.74
CA LYS A 179 -16.36 18.68 -7.41
C LYS A 179 -17.85 18.63 -7.06
N ASP A 180 -18.66 17.99 -7.89
CA ASP A 180 -20.10 17.88 -7.68
C ASP A 180 -20.43 17.19 -6.34
N ASN A 181 -19.70 16.12 -6.01
CA ASN A 181 -19.84 15.46 -4.71
C ASN A 181 -19.42 16.36 -3.54
N TYR A 182 -18.42 17.23 -3.72
CA TYR A 182 -17.84 18.01 -2.63
C TYR A 182 -18.79 19.13 -2.25
N GLU A 183 -19.28 19.85 -3.25
CA GLU A 183 -20.29 20.89 -3.08
C GLU A 183 -21.58 20.33 -2.47
N SER A 184 -22.00 19.11 -2.88
CA SER A 184 -23.17 18.44 -2.30
C SER A 184 -23.00 18.15 -0.80
N MET A 185 -21.88 17.53 -0.42
CA MET A 185 -21.64 17.15 0.98
C MET A 185 -21.39 18.37 1.89
N VAL A 186 -20.76 19.43 1.40
CA VAL A 186 -20.64 20.71 2.13
C VAL A 186 -22.02 21.31 2.43
N CYS A 187 -22.99 21.12 1.54
CA CYS A 187 -24.38 21.54 1.75
C CYS A 187 -25.18 20.62 2.68
N GLY A 188 -24.57 19.56 3.24
CA GLY A 188 -25.23 18.60 4.14
C GLY A 188 -26.06 17.52 3.42
N ASN A 189 -25.94 17.42 2.10
CA ASN A 189 -26.59 16.37 1.32
C ASN A 189 -25.73 15.09 1.29
N GLU A 190 -26.36 13.96 0.98
CA GLU A 190 -25.62 12.72 0.72
C GLU A 190 -24.76 12.85 -0.56
N ALA A 191 -23.82 11.92 -0.73
CA ALA A 191 -23.02 11.85 -1.96
C ALA A 191 -23.96 11.67 -3.16
N VAL A 192 -23.70 12.40 -4.25
CA VAL A 192 -24.58 12.43 -5.44
C VAL A 192 -24.63 11.08 -6.14
N SER A 193 -23.66 10.19 -5.87
CA SER A 193 -23.63 8.82 -6.40
C SER A 193 -23.08 7.84 -5.38
N ALA A 194 -23.95 6.98 -4.83
CA ALA A 194 -23.58 5.91 -3.92
C ALA A 194 -22.98 4.67 -4.62
N TYR A 195 -23.23 4.49 -5.93
CA TYR A 195 -22.92 3.26 -6.69
C TYR A 195 -22.40 3.49 -8.12
N GLY A 196 -21.94 4.70 -8.46
CA GLY A 196 -21.21 4.90 -9.73
C GLY A 196 -19.92 4.08 -9.78
N ASN A 197 -19.06 4.30 -10.77
CA ASN A 197 -17.65 3.84 -10.73
C ASN A 197 -16.85 4.40 -9.52
N ASN A 198 -17.55 4.97 -8.55
CA ASN A 198 -17.29 5.25 -7.14
C ASN A 198 -16.80 4.07 -6.28
N MET A 199 -15.86 3.28 -6.80
CA MET A 199 -14.63 3.25 -6.02
C MET A 199 -14.02 4.66 -6.13
N MET A 200 -14.60 5.62 -5.39
CA MET A 200 -13.91 6.84 -5.03
C MET A 200 -12.64 6.31 -4.37
N ARG A 201 -11.53 6.31 -5.12
CA ARG A 201 -10.37 5.48 -4.77
C ARG A 201 -9.84 5.77 -3.35
N ASN A 202 -10.29 6.87 -2.74
CA ASN A 202 -10.29 7.07 -1.29
C ASN A 202 -11.56 7.80 -0.78
N TYR A 203 -12.72 7.14 -0.66
CA TYR A 203 -13.88 7.66 0.09
C TYR A 203 -13.48 8.18 1.49
N THR A 204 -12.49 7.53 2.11
CA THR A 204 -11.86 7.93 3.36
C THR A 204 -11.26 9.34 3.30
N ASN A 205 -10.59 9.72 2.20
CA ASN A 205 -10.04 11.07 2.05
C ASN A 205 -11.16 12.10 2.00
N PHE A 206 -12.21 11.82 1.24
CA PHE A 206 -13.32 12.74 1.06
C PHE A 206 -14.05 13.03 2.36
N ARG A 207 -14.40 11.97 3.09
CA ARG A 207 -14.99 12.09 4.42
C ARG A 207 -14.06 12.84 5.38
N THR A 208 -12.76 12.54 5.34
CA THR A 208 -11.76 13.24 6.14
C THR A 208 -11.74 14.74 5.84
N ILE A 209 -11.84 15.14 4.57
CA ILE A 209 -11.89 16.56 4.16
C ILE A 209 -13.10 17.26 4.80
N ILE A 210 -14.29 16.67 4.65
CA ILE A 210 -15.55 17.23 5.16
C ILE A 210 -15.55 17.27 6.69
N ASP A 211 -15.24 16.15 7.34
CA ASP A 211 -15.26 16.02 8.81
C ASP A 211 -14.25 16.97 9.48
N ASN A 212 -13.12 17.26 8.82
CA ASN A 212 -12.09 18.19 9.32
C ASN A 212 -12.23 19.62 8.78
N LYS A 213 -13.31 19.92 8.03
CA LYS A 213 -13.60 21.24 7.45
C LYS A 213 -12.42 21.82 6.66
N ILE A 214 -11.73 20.97 5.92
CA ILE A 214 -10.55 21.37 5.13
C ILE A 214 -11.02 22.16 3.92
N ILE A 215 -10.42 23.33 3.69
CA ILE A 215 -10.82 24.18 2.58
C ILE A 215 -10.17 23.62 1.31
N VAL A 216 -10.99 23.16 0.38
CA VAL A 216 -10.53 22.73 -0.94
C VAL A 216 -10.80 23.85 -1.95
N THR A 217 -9.74 24.37 -2.56
CA THR A 217 -9.86 25.23 -3.74
C THR A 217 -9.86 24.34 -4.99
N LEU A 218 -11.04 24.12 -5.57
CA LEU A 218 -11.28 23.29 -6.75
C LEU A 218 -11.32 24.12 -8.04
#